data_AF-X1KPA1-F1
#
_entry.id   AF-X1KPA1-F1
#
_cell.length_a   1.000
_cell.length_b   1.000
_cell.length_c   1.000
_cell.angle_alpha   90.00
_cell.angle_beta   90.00
_cell.angle_gamma   90.00
#
_symmetry.space_group_name_H-M   'P 1'
#
loop_
_entity.id
_entity.type
_entity.pdbx_description
1 polymer ?
#
loop_
_entity_poly.entity_id
_entity_poly.type
_entity_poly.pdbx_seq_one_letter_code
_entity_poly.pdbx_strand_id
1 'polypeptide(L)' 'MSVASLIEVKPNPNIPAFASGDTVKVSAKIVEGEKERTQLFQGVV' A
#
# COMPACT_ATOMS: atom_id res chain seq x y z
N MET A 1 -3.48 -25.79 1.68
CA MET A 1 -3.22 -25.26 0.32
C MET A 1 -3.60 -23.78 0.34
N SER A 2 -2.68 -22.88 -0.03
CA SER A 2 -2.96 -21.44 -0.03
C SER A 2 -3.76 -21.05 -1.27
N VAL A 3 -4.87 -20.33 -1.08
CA VAL A 3 -5.71 -19.78 -2.15
C VAL A 3 -4.94 -18.88 -3.14
N ALA A 4 -3.80 -18.33 -2.73
CA ALA A 4 -2.91 -17.54 -3.56
C ALA A 4 -2.30 -18.29 -4.75
N SER A 5 -2.26 -19.64 -4.74
CA SER A 5 -1.71 -20.40 -5.87
C SER A 5 -2.69 -20.56 -7.04
N LEU A 6 -3.96 -20.19 -6.86
CA LEU A 6 -5.01 -20.29 -7.88
C LEU A 6 -5.16 -18.98 -8.69
N ILE A 7 -4.55 -17.89 -8.24
CA ILE A 7 -4.67 -16.55 -8.83
C ILE A 7 -3.29 -15.89 -8.82
N GLU A 8 -2.74 -15.59 -10.01
CA GLU A 8 -1.49 -14.85 -10.12
C GLU A 8 -1.66 -13.39 -9.68
N VAL A 9 -1.09 -13.03 -8.53
CA VAL A 9 -1.02 -11.63 -8.08
C VAL A 9 0.10 -10.93 -8.85
N LYS A 10 -0.26 -10.09 -9.82
CA LYS A 10 0.71 -9.25 -10.53
C LYS A 10 1.16 -8.09 -9.63
N PRO A 11 2.46 -7.93 -9.36
CA PRO A 11 2.95 -6.80 -8.59
C PRO A 11 2.74 -5.48 -9.36
N ASN A 12 2.45 -4.41 -8.62
CA ASN A 12 2.31 -3.08 -9.21
C ASN A 12 3.70 -2.48 -9.49
N PRO A 13 4.06 -2.21 -10.76
CA PRO A 13 5.39 -1.71 -11.11
C PRO A 13 5.67 -0.29 -10.59
N ASN A 14 4.64 0.45 -10.15
CA ASN A 14 4.79 1.79 -9.61
C ASN A 14 5.18 1.80 -8.12
N ILE A 15 5.19 0.64 -7.45
CA ILE A 15 5.57 0.53 -6.04
C ILE A 15 7.07 0.18 -5.99
N PRO A 16 7.91 1.04 -5.40
CA PRO A 16 9.33 0.72 -5.23
C PRO A 16 9.50 -0.43 -4.23
N ALA A 17 10.60 -1.18 -4.36
CA ALA A 17 11.00 -2.15 -3.35
C ALA A 17 11.42 -1.42 -2.05
N PHE A 18 10.99 -1.95 -0.91
CA PHE A 18 11.36 -1.48 0.43
C PHE A 18 11.51 -2.69 1.36
N ALA A 19 12.24 -2.52 2.45
CA ALA A 19 12.52 -3.55 3.44
C ALA A 19 12.16 -3.08 4.86
N SER A 20 12.14 -4.03 5.80
CA SER A 20 11.93 -3.72 7.22
C SER A 20 13.02 -2.76 7.72
N GLY A 21 12.60 -1.74 8.48
CA GLY A 21 13.49 -0.68 8.95
C GLY A 21 13.57 0.56 8.03
N ASP A 22 13.06 0.49 6.80
CA ASP A 22 13.00 1.66 5.92
C ASP A 22 11.96 2.67 6.42
N THR A 23 12.26 3.97 6.30
CA THR A 23 11.26 5.02 6.52
C THR A 23 10.51 5.28 5.22
N VAL A 24 9.21 4.97 5.21
CA VAL A 24 8.35 5.12 4.03
C VAL A 24 7.34 6.24 4.23
N LYS A 25 6.94 6.86 3.11
CA LYS A 25 5.83 7.81 3.05
C LYS A 25 4.72 7.21 2.19
N VAL A 26 3.55 7.05 2.78
CA VAL A 26 2.39 6.41 2.14
C VAL A 26 1.26 7.43 2.02
N SER A 27 0.75 7.61 0.81
CA SER A 27 -0.44 8.40 0.54
C SER A 27 -1.64 7.48 0.45
N ALA A 28 -2.53 7.55 1.44
CA ALA A 28 -3.77 6.78 1.46
C ALA A 28 -4.93 7.66 1.01
N LYS A 29 -5.69 7.22 0.01
CA LYS A 29 -6.98 7.83 -0.32
C LYS A 29 -8.03 7.31 0.66
N ILE A 30 -8.70 8.21 1.37
CA ILE A 30 -9.74 7.87 2.34
C ILE A 30 -11.05 8.59 2.02
N VAL A 31 -12.15 7.97 2.42
CA VAL A 31 -13.51 8.50 2.27
C VAL A 31 -14.03 8.87 3.66
N GLU A 32 -14.35 10.14 3.84
CA GLU A 32 -14.89 10.71 5.08
C GLU A 32 -16.32 11.19 4.81
N GLY A 33 -17.30 10.31 5.02
CA GLY A 33 -18.68 10.55 4.63
C GLY A 33 -18.82 10.61 3.10
N GLU A 34 -19.22 11.77 2.58
CA GLU A 34 -19.36 12.01 1.13
C GLU A 34 -18.11 12.62 0.48
N LYS A 35 -17.06 12.93 1.26
CA LYS A 35 -15.84 13.57 0.76
C LYS A 35 -14.69 12.59 0.66
N GLU A 36 -13.86 12.75 -0.36
CA GLU A 36 -12.62 12.00 -0.52
C GLU A 36 -11.42 12.91 -0.24
N ARG A 37 -10.42 12.39 0.50
CA ARG A 37 -9.15 13.08 0.72
C ARG A 37 -7.96 12.14 0.69
N THR A 38 -6.79 12.66 0.37
CA THR A 38 -5.53 11.92 0.48
C THR A 38 -4.87 12.26 1.80
N GLN A 39 -4.66 11.26 2.64
CA GLN A 39 -3.94 11.39 3.90
C GLN A 39 -2.53 10.81 3.77
N LEU A 40 -1.53 11.58 4.19
CA LEU A 40 -0.14 11.13 4.23
C LEU A 40 0.18 10.50 5.58
N PHE A 41 0.85 9.36 5.54
CA PHE A 41 1.46 8.69 6.68
C PHE A 41 2.95 8.53 6.44
N GLN A 42 3.76 8.70 7.47
CA GLN A 42 5.20 8.48 7.41
C GLN A 42 5.64 7.72 8.65
N GLY A 43 6.45 6.68 8.46
CA GLY A 43 6.91 5.83 9.55
C GLY A 43 7.91 4.79 9.08
N VAL A 44 8.37 3.96 10.01
CA VAL A 44 9.27 2.83 9.77
C VAL A 44 8.44 1.59 9.44
N VAL A 45 8.88 0.80 8.45
CA VAL A 45 8.29 -0.49 8.05
C VAL A 45 8.66 -1.61 9.01
#